data_AF-A0AAD4GAL6-F1
#
_entry.id   AF-A0AAD4GAL6-F1
#
_cell.length_a   1.000
_cell.length_b   1.000
_cell.length_c   1.000
_cell.angle_alpha   90.00
_cell.angle_beta   90.00
_cell.angle_gamma   90.00
#
_symmetry.space_group_name_H-M   'P 1'
#
loop_
_entity.id
_entity.type
_entity.pdbx_description
1 polymer ?
#
loop_
_entity_poly.entity_id
_entity_poly.type
_entity_poly.pdbx_seq_one_letter_code
_entity_poly.pdbx_strand_id
1 'polypeptide(L)' 'MARFEHSDAELYNQLRYFAMLFDPDKAKMAVIGSARFEGAGIAACRNLTFLSAVSATAHKYIGQRRWADLGTLFNAVKKF' A
#
# COMPACT_ATOMS: atom_id res chain seq x y z
N MET A 1 3.35 5.95 31.70
CA MET A 1 2.56 5.57 30.50
C MET A 1 3.55 5.19 29.41
N ALA A 2 3.51 3.95 28.92
CA ALA A 2 4.36 3.53 27.82
C ALA A 2 3.88 4.23 26.54
N ARG A 3 4.70 5.13 26.00
CA ARG A 3 4.48 5.70 24.66
C ARG A 3 4.95 4.65 23.67
N PHE A 4 4.08 4.19 22.78
CA PHE A 4 4.49 3.32 21.69
C PHE A 4 5.59 4.04 20.88
N GLU A 5 6.72 3.38 20.67
CA GLU A 5 7.85 3.90 19.89
C GLU A 5 7.45 4.14 18.43
N HIS A 6 6.45 3.39 17.95
CA HIS A 6 5.78 3.61 16.67
C HIS A 6 4.28 3.78 16.87
N SER A 7 3.76 4.90 16.38
CA SER A 7 2.33 5.14 16.26
C SER A 7 1.71 4.23 15.19
N ASP A 8 0.41 3.98 15.34
CA ASP A 8 -0.36 3.24 14.32
C ASP A 8 -0.31 3.92 12.94
N ALA A 9 -0.16 5.25 12.91
CA ALA A 9 0.01 6.02 11.69
C ALA A 9 1.34 5.71 10.98
N GLU A 10 2.44 5.60 11.72
CA GLU A 10 3.76 5.25 11.18
C GLU A 10 3.74 3.82 10.62
N LEU A 11 3.15 2.88 11.34
CA LEU A 11 3.01 1.50 10.88
C LEU A 11 2.10 1.40 9.63
N TYR A 12 1.00 2.14 9.60
CA TYR A 12 0.12 2.20 8.43
C TYR A 12 0.83 2.78 7.20
N ASN A 13 1.60 3.85 7.38
CA ASN A 13 2.39 4.47 6.32
C ASN A 13 3.46 3.53 5.78
N GLN A 14 4.13 2.77 6.66
CA GLN A 14 5.10 1.75 6.25
C GLN A 14 4.46 0.63 5.42
N LEU A 15 3.32 0.11 5.86
CA LEU A 15 2.61 -0.92 5.08
C LEU A 15 2.15 -0.39 3.71
N ARG A 16 1.68 0.86 3.65
CA ARG A 16 1.32 1.55 2.39
C ARG A 16 2.53 1.73 1.48
N TYR A 17 3.68 2.07 2.04
CA TYR A 17 4.93 2.19 1.31
C TYR A 17 5.33 0.85 0.68
N PHE A 18 5.31 -0.25 1.45
CA PHE A 18 5.57 -1.58 0.90
C PHE A 18 4.57 -1.98 -0.20
N ALA A 19 3.28 -1.72 0.00
CA ALA A 19 2.27 -1.99 -1.04
C ALA A 19 2.52 -1.18 -2.33
N MET A 20 3.04 0.03 -2.24
CA MET A 20 3.44 0.81 -3.41
C MET A 20 4.71 0.26 -4.08
N LEU A 21 5.72 -0.13 -3.29
CA LEU A 21 7.01 -0.60 -3.80
C LEU A 21 6.87 -1.86 -4.66
N PHE A 22 5.94 -2.74 -4.30
CA PHE A 22 5.73 -4.02 -4.98
C PHE A 22 4.57 -4.02 -5.98
N ASP A 23 4.06 -2.85 -6.34
CA ASP A 23 3.00 -2.68 -7.34
C ASP A 23 3.64 -2.53 -8.74
N PRO A 24 3.60 -3.59 -9.57
CA PRO A 24 4.27 -3.59 -10.88
C PRO A 24 3.66 -2.58 -11.84
N ASP A 25 2.37 -2.28 -11.71
CA ASP A 25 1.71 -1.31 -12.59
C ASP A 25 2.15 0.09 -12.22
N LYS A 26 2.17 0.45 -10.93
CA LYS A 26 2.72 1.75 -10.50
C LYS A 26 4.18 1.93 -10.90
N ALA A 27 4.99 0.88 -10.78
CA ALA A 27 6.38 0.92 -11.19
C ALA A 27 6.53 1.18 -12.70
N LYS A 28 5.71 0.54 -13.54
CA LYS A 28 5.67 0.80 -14.99
C LYS A 28 5.17 2.21 -15.31
N MET A 29 4.10 2.66 -14.65
CA MET A 29 3.53 3.99 -14.84
C MET A 29 4.54 5.10 -14.50
N ALA A 30 5.38 4.90 -13.48
CA ALA A 30 6.40 5.86 -13.06
C ALA A 30 7.51 6.10 -14.11
N VAL A 31 7.67 5.19 -15.07
CA VAL A 31 8.70 5.28 -16.13
C VAL A 31 8.10 5.40 -17.53
N ILE A 32 6.80 5.67 -17.65
CA ILE A 32 6.13 5.93 -18.94
C ILE A 32 6.84 7.05 -19.69
N GLY A 33 7.03 6.84 -21.00
CA GLY A 33 7.70 7.81 -21.88
C GLY A 33 9.22 7.84 -21.74
N SER A 34 9.82 7.04 -20.85
CA SER A 34 11.26 6.88 -20.75
C SER A 34 11.77 5.65 -21.50
N ALA A 35 13.05 5.65 -21.84
CA ALA A 35 13.73 4.48 -22.42
C ALA A 35 13.74 3.25 -21.49
N ARG A 36 13.37 3.41 -20.21
CA ARG A 36 13.31 2.31 -19.22
C ARG A 36 11.96 1.60 -19.18
N PHE A 37 10.96 2.08 -19.90
CA PHE A 37 9.60 1.54 -19.85
C PHE A 37 9.53 0.04 -20.16
N GLU A 38 10.14 -0.39 -21.28
CA GLU A 38 10.17 -1.81 -21.66
C GLU A 38 10.96 -2.66 -20.64
N GLY A 39 12.10 -2.16 -20.17
CA GLY A 39 12.92 -2.84 -19.17
C GLY A 39 12.19 -3.06 -17.84
N ALA A 40 11.45 -2.05 -17.37
CA ALA A 40 10.58 -2.17 -16.20
C ALA A 40 9.44 -3.17 -16.45
N GLY A 41 8.89 -3.19 -17.66
CA GLY A 41 7.93 -4.18 -18.14
C GLY A 41 8.43 -5.61 -17.97
N ILE A 42 9.60 -5.89 -18.51
CA ILE A 42 10.24 -7.22 -18.49
C ILE A 42 10.60 -7.63 -17.06
N ALA A 43 11.18 -6.72 -16.27
CA ALA A 43 11.54 -6.97 -14.87
C ALA A 43 10.30 -7.30 -14.03
N ALA A 44 9.20 -6.56 -14.22
CA ALA A 44 7.93 -6.84 -13.55
C ALA A 44 7.36 -8.21 -13.93
N CYS A 45 7.37 -8.56 -15.23
CA CYS A 45 6.89 -9.87 -15.69
C CYS A 45 7.73 -11.02 -15.12
N ARG A 46 9.06 -10.90 -15.11
CA ARG A 46 9.96 -11.93 -14.56
C ARG A 46 9.76 -12.16 -13.07
N ASN A 47 9.37 -11.12 -12.33
CA ASN A 47 9.21 -11.17 -10.88
C ASN A 47 7.75 -11.18 -10.43
N LEU A 48 6.80 -11.41 -11.35
CA LEU A 48 5.37 -11.24 -11.08
C LEU A 48 4.91 -12.04 -9.85
N THR A 49 5.29 -13.32 -9.77
CA THR A 49 4.92 -14.19 -8.64
C THR A 49 5.41 -13.64 -7.30
N PHE A 50 6.66 -13.17 -7.24
CA PHE A 50 7.22 -12.56 -6.04
C PHE A 50 6.46 -11.28 -5.69
N LEU A 51 6.35 -10.34 -6.63
CA LEU A 51 5.69 -9.05 -6.44
C LEU A 51 4.24 -9.21 -5.99
N SER A 52 3.48 -10.13 -6.59
CA SER A 52 2.12 -10.46 -6.18
C SER A 52 2.06 -11.02 -4.76
N ALA A 53 2.98 -11.92 -4.38
CA ALA A 53 2.99 -12.51 -3.05
C ALA A 53 3.30 -11.47 -1.94
N VAL A 54 4.29 -10.60 -2.15
CA VAL A 54 4.63 -9.56 -1.17
C VAL A 54 3.59 -8.45 -1.12
N SER A 55 3.00 -8.09 -2.27
CA SER A 55 1.89 -7.12 -2.34
C SER A 55 0.64 -7.65 -1.61
N ALA A 56 0.27 -8.91 -1.85
CA ALA A 56 -0.83 -9.56 -1.13
C ALA A 56 -0.59 -9.60 0.38
N THR A 57 0.66 -9.81 0.80
CA THR A 57 1.05 -9.79 2.22
C THR A 57 0.86 -8.39 2.82
N ALA A 58 1.36 -7.34 2.17
CA ALA A 58 1.16 -5.97 2.63
C ALA A 58 -0.34 -5.62 2.70
N HIS A 59 -1.12 -6.00 1.70
CA HIS A 59 -2.56 -5.78 1.67
C HIS A 59 -3.32 -6.53 2.77
N LYS A 60 -2.93 -7.76 3.10
CA LYS A 60 -3.51 -8.53 4.21
C LYS A 60 -3.41 -7.77 5.54
N TYR A 61 -2.23 -7.22 5.84
CA TYR A 61 -2.01 -6.47 7.09
C TYR A 61 -2.60 -5.07 7.08
N ILE A 62 -2.65 -4.40 5.92
CA ILE A 62 -3.40 -3.14 5.76
C ILE A 62 -4.90 -3.37 6.00
N GLY A 63 -5.46 -4.44 5.42
CA GLY A 63 -6.89 -4.76 5.47
C GLY A 63 -7.40 -4.97 6.90
N GLN A 64 -6.57 -5.47 7.80
CA GLN A 64 -6.92 -5.60 9.22
C GLN A 64 -7.07 -4.26 9.96
N ARG A 65 -6.56 -3.16 9.38
CA ARG A 65 -6.49 -1.83 10.02
C ARG A 65 -7.14 -0.70 9.21
N ARG A 66 -7.75 -1.00 8.05
CA ARG A 66 -8.24 0.00 7.07
C ARG A 66 -9.75 0.24 7.13
N TRP A 67 -10.49 -0.48 7.97
CA TRP A 67 -11.94 -0.29 8.08
C TRP A 67 -12.22 0.91 8.99
N ALA A 68 -12.32 2.08 8.36
CA ALA A 68 -13.04 3.19 8.96
C ALA A 68 -14.54 2.91 8.75
N ASP A 69 -15.27 2.65 9.82
CA ASP A 69 -16.72 2.57 9.72
C ASP A 69 -17.28 3.97 9.45
N LEU A 70 -17.58 4.23 8.18
CA LEU A 70 -18.16 5.48 7.71
C LEU A 70 -19.53 5.73 8.38
N GLY A 71 -20.28 4.68 8.72
CA GLY A 71 -21.56 4.81 9.43
C GLY A 71 -21.37 5.40 10.83
N THR A 72 -20.44 4.86 11.61
CA THR A 72 -20.07 5.42 12.92
C THR A 72 -19.48 6.82 12.81
N LEU A 73 -18.60 7.07 11.84
CA LEU A 73 -18.00 8.39 11.60
C LEU A 73 -19.04 9.46 11.28
N PHE A 74 -19.96 9.19 10.35
CA PHE A 74 -20.98 10.16 9.95
C PHE A 74 -22.09 10.33 11.00
N ASN A 75 -22.40 9.30 11.80
CA ASN A 75 -23.30 9.44 12.95
C ASN A 75 -22.70 10.29 14.08
N ALA A 76 -21.37 10.26 14.26
CA ALA A 76 -20.69 11.14 15.21
C ALA A 76 -20.70 12.59 14.74
N VAL A 77 -20.54 12.85 13.44
CA VAL A 77 -20.62 14.20 12.85
C VAL A 77 -22.03 14.79 12.94
N LYS A 78 -23.09 13.98 12.84
CA LYS A 78 -24.49 14.41 12.99
C LYS A 78 -24.89 14.90 14.39
N LYS A 79 -24.05 14.67 15.41
CA LYS A 79 -24.30 15.09 16.80
C LYS A 79 -23.68 16.45 17.15
N PHE A 80 -23.02 17.11 16.20
CA PHE A 80 -22.60 18.51 16.28
C PHE A 80 -23.57 19.38 15.48
#